data_AF-A0A521IMG7-F1
#
_entry.id   AF-A0A521IMG7-F1
#
_cell.length_a   1.000
_cell.length_b   1.000
_cell.length_c   1.000
_cell.angle_alpha   90.00
_cell.angle_beta   90.00
_cell.angle_gamma   90.00
#
_symmetry.space_group_name_H-M   'P 1'
#
loop_
_entity.id
_entity.type
_entity.pdbx_description
1 polymer ?
#
loop_
_entity_poly.entity_id
_entity_poly.type
_entity_poly.pdbx_seq_one_letter_code
_entity_poly.pdbx_strand_id
1 'polypeptide(L)'
;MKLYQPFNTTYNDEEITAIPFASAAVELPAFHLQGERAASHLYKDGKLTTWYWQGIALIENQRSVYFPRQNLFSFTELATVRRSKALLWVRRLAKALTLTTGSFLDLSSGILPLWRIYGGEDGSILILSQDLGDLFAAMANDEPKFFNISAWVHHNIHPAFTLCDQLTQLLYYAITGTPPFLRKETREDRYRHLPLAYSFEEVSLQTRLFIDASLSLSLTKQRDSTGNKEPQKALTAFLDATESIEWDAENRTEVPPPSAWQNTPKIQEFLASQAKRAKRIVFWRMKGWLIITIAVSVILVSWFTIDRVSEALKPPYTQFMDPPAIITEYYKGLNALDLSHMDAALAKKVKNPWTMEVTNLFVTRQARTAYEGFSPTVDPNEWFAGGQKPLIEGSFLYGTTDVTVTRLDGRTFEAQAILYTPYPYEQEEVEAETRPSGAYLYTLTQTFTLDVGKKGWYEITSISSPRITRIGFLEIESIPRLEQTPPPAR
;
A
#
# COMPACT_ATOMS: atom_id res chain seq x y z
N MET A 1 -21.23 -25.35 -36.70
CA MET A 1 -21.49 -24.06 -37.38
C MET A 1 -21.01 -22.95 -36.46
N LYS A 2 -20.13 -22.06 -36.95
CA LYS A 2 -19.40 -21.08 -36.13
C LYS A 2 -20.34 -19.92 -35.77
N LEU A 3 -20.69 -19.76 -34.49
CA LEU A 3 -21.39 -18.57 -34.01
C LEU A 3 -20.65 -17.30 -34.48
N TYR A 4 -21.40 -16.23 -34.72
CA TYR A 4 -20.93 -14.92 -35.20
C TYR A 4 -20.36 -14.90 -36.63
N GLN A 5 -20.38 -16.02 -37.36
CA GLN A 5 -20.05 -16.01 -38.78
C GLN A 5 -21.28 -15.67 -39.61
N PRO A 6 -21.24 -14.59 -40.41
CA PRO A 6 -22.36 -14.22 -41.26
C PRO A 6 -22.60 -15.28 -42.34
N PHE A 7 -23.84 -15.45 -42.74
CA PHE A 7 -24.22 -16.26 -43.91
C PHE A 7 -25.39 -15.63 -44.64
N ASN A 8 -25.49 -15.90 -45.95
CA ASN A 8 -26.62 -15.45 -46.76
C ASN A 8 -27.64 -16.58 -46.87
N THR A 9 -28.93 -16.24 -46.78
CA THR A 9 -30.02 -17.20 -46.90
C THR A 9 -31.30 -16.50 -47.37
N THR A 10 -32.38 -17.24 -47.55
CA THR A 10 -33.71 -16.69 -47.85
C THR A 10 -34.58 -16.75 -46.59
N TYR A 11 -35.20 -15.63 -46.23
CA TYR A 11 -36.13 -15.54 -45.10
C TYR A 11 -37.31 -14.64 -45.47
N ASN A 12 -38.53 -15.15 -45.31
CA ASN A 12 -39.76 -14.49 -45.75
C ASN A 12 -39.71 -14.02 -47.21
N ASP A 13 -39.25 -14.89 -48.12
CA ASP A 13 -39.09 -14.62 -49.56
C ASP A 13 -38.11 -13.48 -49.92
N GLU A 14 -37.34 -12.97 -48.96
CA GLU A 14 -36.27 -12.00 -49.18
C GLU A 14 -34.89 -12.66 -49.02
N GLU A 15 -33.95 -12.29 -49.89
CA GLU A 15 -32.55 -12.63 -49.68
C GLU A 15 -31.96 -11.73 -48.58
N ILE A 16 -31.43 -12.36 -47.54
CA ILE A 16 -30.91 -11.68 -46.36
C ILE A 16 -29.50 -12.15 -46.02
N THR A 17 -28.83 -11.37 -45.20
CA THR A 17 -27.62 -11.79 -44.48
C THR A 17 -27.95 -11.93 -43.01
N ALA A 18 -27.65 -13.09 -42.44
CA ALA A 18 -27.89 -13.41 -41.06
C ALA A 18 -26.56 -13.52 -40.30
N ILE A 19 -26.51 -12.92 -39.11
CA ILE A 19 -25.40 -13.07 -38.16
C ILE A 19 -25.92 -13.84 -36.94
N PRO A 20 -25.54 -15.12 -36.79
CA PRO A 20 -26.00 -15.93 -35.68
C PRO A 20 -25.27 -15.54 -34.38
N PHE A 21 -26.01 -15.39 -33.29
CA PHE A 21 -25.44 -15.00 -31.99
C PHE A 21 -25.83 -15.93 -30.84
N ALA A 22 -26.87 -16.76 -30.99
CA ALA A 22 -27.23 -17.77 -29.99
C ALA A 22 -27.90 -18.99 -30.63
N SER A 23 -27.93 -20.12 -29.90
CA SER A 23 -28.72 -21.28 -30.32
C SER A 23 -30.22 -21.02 -30.11
N ALA A 24 -31.07 -21.78 -30.81
CA ALA A 24 -32.53 -21.70 -30.66
C ALA A 24 -33.03 -21.86 -29.21
N ALA A 25 -32.32 -22.68 -28.43
CA ALA A 25 -32.69 -23.03 -27.06
C ALA A 25 -32.49 -21.89 -26.05
N VAL A 26 -31.70 -20.86 -26.40
CA VAL A 26 -31.48 -19.72 -25.49
C VAL A 26 -32.64 -18.73 -25.61
N GLU A 27 -33.26 -18.43 -24.48
CA GLU A 27 -34.31 -17.40 -24.38
C GLU A 27 -33.71 -16.01 -24.53
N LEU A 28 -34.40 -15.14 -25.28
CA LEU A 28 -33.92 -13.77 -25.49
C LEU A 28 -34.30 -12.88 -24.29
N PRO A 29 -33.37 -12.06 -23.79
CA PRO A 29 -33.68 -11.08 -22.76
C PRO A 29 -34.64 -10.03 -23.30
N ALA A 30 -35.85 -9.96 -22.75
CA ALA A 30 -36.91 -9.05 -23.20
C ALA A 30 -36.50 -7.57 -23.20
N PHE A 31 -35.64 -7.17 -22.26
CA PHE A 31 -35.18 -5.78 -22.11
C PHE A 31 -34.24 -5.32 -23.24
N HIS A 32 -33.49 -6.22 -23.89
CA HIS A 32 -32.63 -5.87 -25.03
C HIS A 32 -33.40 -5.76 -26.36
N LEU A 33 -34.71 -6.10 -26.35
CA LEU A 33 -35.58 -6.07 -27.54
C LEU A 33 -36.59 -4.91 -27.52
N GLN A 34 -36.58 -4.08 -26.47
CA GLN A 34 -37.51 -2.96 -26.29
C GLN A 34 -36.82 -1.64 -26.66
N GLY A 35 -37.54 -0.73 -27.35
CA GLY A 35 -37.07 0.61 -27.72
C GLY A 35 -36.77 0.78 -29.21
N GLU A 36 -36.24 1.96 -29.55
CA GLU A 36 -35.76 2.24 -30.92
C GLU A 36 -34.49 1.44 -31.21
N ARG A 37 -34.41 0.86 -32.41
CA ARG A 37 -33.26 0.05 -32.81
C ARG A 37 -32.05 0.95 -33.01
N ALA A 38 -31.02 0.78 -32.18
CA ALA A 38 -29.76 1.49 -32.36
C ALA A 38 -29.16 1.19 -33.74
N ALA A 39 -28.75 2.26 -34.42
CA ALA A 39 -28.17 2.16 -35.74
C ALA A 39 -26.77 1.57 -35.69
N SER A 40 -26.47 0.71 -36.65
CA SER A 40 -25.10 0.30 -36.99
C SER A 40 -24.51 1.25 -38.02
N HIS A 41 -23.24 1.09 -38.35
CA HIS A 41 -22.58 1.89 -39.38
C HIS A 41 -21.98 1.03 -40.48
N LEU A 42 -22.21 1.43 -41.72
CA LEU A 42 -21.61 0.84 -42.91
C LEU A 42 -20.65 1.85 -43.56
N TYR A 43 -19.37 1.52 -43.57
CA TYR A 43 -18.34 2.28 -44.27
C TYR A 43 -18.12 1.70 -45.66
N LYS A 44 -18.26 2.53 -46.70
CA LYS A 44 -18.01 2.16 -48.10
C LYS A 44 -17.58 3.40 -48.89
N ASP A 45 -16.60 3.24 -49.77
CA ASP A 45 -16.11 4.30 -50.68
C ASP A 45 -15.77 5.63 -49.97
N GLY A 46 -15.16 5.55 -48.78
CA GLY A 46 -14.76 6.71 -48.00
C GLY A 46 -15.88 7.38 -47.19
N LYS A 47 -17.10 6.85 -47.24
CA LYS A 47 -18.27 7.39 -46.54
C LYS A 47 -18.73 6.42 -45.46
N LEU A 48 -19.04 6.96 -44.28
CA LEU A 48 -19.73 6.24 -43.22
C LEU A 48 -21.22 6.56 -43.30
N THR A 49 -22.05 5.53 -43.42
CA THR A 49 -23.51 5.67 -43.50
C THR A 49 -24.17 4.93 -42.35
N THR A 50 -25.32 5.44 -41.91
CA THR A 50 -26.17 4.77 -40.94
C THR A 50 -26.79 3.53 -41.58
N TRP A 51 -26.72 2.39 -40.88
CA TRP A 51 -27.19 1.10 -41.37
C TRP A 51 -28.05 0.41 -40.31
N TYR A 52 -29.24 -0.04 -40.69
CA TYR A 52 -30.19 -0.66 -39.75
C TYR A 52 -30.35 -2.14 -40.03
N TRP A 53 -30.48 -2.92 -38.95
CA TRP A 53 -30.86 -4.33 -39.02
C TRP A 53 -32.38 -4.46 -39.13
N GLN A 54 -32.84 -5.48 -39.88
CA GLN A 54 -34.26 -5.70 -40.17
C GLN A 54 -34.99 -6.41 -39.02
N GLY A 55 -34.30 -7.27 -38.28
CA GLY A 55 -34.90 -7.95 -37.14
C GLY A 55 -33.98 -8.97 -36.48
N ILE A 56 -34.51 -9.62 -35.44
CA ILE A 56 -33.96 -10.82 -34.85
C ILE A 56 -34.96 -11.94 -35.13
N ALA A 57 -34.48 -13.04 -35.69
CA ALA A 57 -35.32 -14.18 -36.06
C ALA A 57 -34.61 -15.50 -35.76
N LEU A 58 -35.39 -16.58 -35.77
CA LEU A 58 -34.85 -17.93 -35.77
C LEU A 58 -34.60 -18.35 -37.22
N ILE A 59 -33.34 -18.36 -37.65
CA ILE A 59 -32.91 -18.66 -39.01
C ILE A 59 -31.95 -19.85 -38.92
N GLU A 60 -32.24 -20.92 -39.67
CA GLU A 60 -31.44 -22.16 -39.66
C GLU A 60 -31.19 -22.71 -38.23
N ASN A 61 -32.22 -22.68 -37.39
CA ASN A 61 -32.16 -23.11 -35.98
C ASN A 61 -31.19 -22.30 -35.09
N GLN A 62 -30.89 -21.06 -35.48
CA GLN A 62 -30.07 -20.12 -34.72
C GLN A 62 -30.79 -18.77 -34.54
N ARG A 63 -30.62 -18.17 -33.37
CA ARG A 63 -31.03 -16.79 -33.12
C ARG A 63 -30.07 -15.90 -33.89
N SER A 64 -30.59 -15.15 -34.85
CA SER A 64 -29.79 -14.36 -35.77
C SER A 64 -30.33 -12.95 -35.89
N VAL A 65 -29.43 -11.97 -35.90
CA VAL A 65 -29.74 -10.62 -36.39
C VAL A 65 -29.63 -10.69 -37.91
N TYR A 66 -30.62 -10.16 -38.63
CA TYR A 66 -30.59 -10.17 -40.10
C TYR A 66 -30.71 -8.78 -40.71
N PHE A 67 -30.15 -8.68 -41.92
CA PHE A 67 -29.96 -7.45 -42.69
C PHE A 67 -30.33 -7.71 -44.15
N PRO A 68 -30.55 -6.65 -44.96
CA PRO A 68 -30.57 -6.80 -46.40
C PRO A 68 -29.29 -7.49 -46.89
N ARG A 69 -29.40 -8.29 -47.95
CA ARG A 69 -28.27 -9.09 -48.47
C ARG A 69 -27.00 -8.26 -48.66
N GLN A 70 -25.95 -8.68 -47.96
CA GLN A 70 -24.59 -8.19 -48.02
C GLN A 70 -23.62 -9.36 -47.84
N ASN A 71 -22.67 -9.55 -48.76
CA ASN A 71 -21.68 -10.62 -48.61
C ASN A 71 -20.66 -10.24 -47.54
N LEU A 72 -20.99 -10.52 -46.28
CA LEU A 72 -20.16 -10.22 -45.11
C LEU A 72 -19.25 -11.40 -44.77
N PHE A 73 -18.13 -11.10 -44.11
CA PHE A 73 -17.23 -12.05 -43.48
C PHE A 73 -16.79 -11.55 -42.11
N SER A 74 -16.45 -12.47 -41.20
CA SER A 74 -15.94 -12.11 -39.87
C SER A 74 -14.46 -11.77 -39.91
N PHE A 75 -14.04 -10.81 -39.08
CA PHE A 75 -12.62 -10.51 -38.88
C PHE A 75 -11.79 -11.69 -38.34
N THR A 76 -12.42 -12.77 -37.85
CA THR A 76 -11.71 -14.03 -37.55
C THR A 76 -11.08 -14.66 -38.79
N GLU A 77 -11.60 -14.39 -39.99
CA GLU A 77 -11.03 -14.90 -41.25
C GLU A 77 -9.67 -14.28 -41.59
N LEU A 78 -9.27 -13.20 -40.91
CA LEU A 78 -7.94 -12.61 -41.06
C LEU A 78 -6.82 -13.58 -40.68
N ALA A 79 -7.09 -14.57 -39.84
CA ALA A 79 -6.13 -15.63 -39.52
C ALA A 79 -6.09 -16.77 -40.57
N THR A 80 -7.00 -16.78 -41.55
CA THR A 80 -7.19 -17.88 -42.51
C THR A 80 -7.29 -17.38 -43.95
N VAL A 81 -8.49 -17.43 -44.55
CA VAL A 81 -8.73 -17.20 -45.98
C VAL A 81 -8.60 -15.73 -46.39
N ARG A 82 -8.55 -14.81 -45.42
CA ARG A 82 -8.29 -13.38 -45.63
C ARG A 82 -6.91 -12.93 -45.13
N ARG A 83 -6.04 -13.86 -44.73
CA ARG A 83 -4.72 -13.56 -44.16
C ARG A 83 -3.86 -12.69 -45.07
N SER A 84 -3.87 -12.93 -46.38
CA SER A 84 -3.09 -12.13 -47.35
C SER A 84 -3.58 -10.70 -47.54
N LYS A 85 -4.78 -10.39 -47.06
CA LYS A 85 -5.37 -9.05 -47.13
C LYS A 85 -5.56 -8.45 -45.74
N ALA A 86 -4.95 -8.99 -44.70
CA ALA A 86 -5.20 -8.55 -43.33
C ALA A 86 -4.87 -7.07 -43.12
N LEU A 87 -3.71 -6.60 -43.59
CA LEU A 87 -3.35 -5.18 -43.48
C LEU A 87 -4.32 -4.26 -44.22
N LEU A 88 -4.81 -4.68 -45.41
CA LEU A 88 -5.83 -3.94 -46.15
C LEU A 88 -7.11 -3.78 -45.34
N TRP A 89 -7.61 -4.86 -44.75
CA TRP A 89 -8.85 -4.85 -43.97
C TRP A 89 -8.71 -4.08 -42.66
N VAL A 90 -7.58 -4.22 -41.97
CA VAL A 90 -7.29 -3.47 -40.75
C VAL A 90 -7.16 -1.97 -41.03
N ARG A 91 -6.51 -1.55 -42.13
CA ARG A 91 -6.47 -0.13 -42.54
C ARG A 91 -7.85 0.39 -42.93
N ARG A 92 -8.69 -0.41 -43.59
CA ARG A 92 -10.08 -0.04 -43.91
C ARG A 92 -10.91 0.14 -42.65
N LEU A 93 -10.78 -0.76 -41.68
CA LEU A 93 -11.40 -0.63 -40.37
C LEU A 93 -10.92 0.64 -39.66
N ALA A 94 -9.61 0.93 -39.68
CA ALA A 94 -9.08 2.16 -39.10
C ALA A 94 -9.74 3.41 -39.71
N LYS A 95 -9.85 3.47 -41.05
CA LYS A 95 -10.52 4.55 -41.78
C LYS A 95 -12.02 4.65 -41.47
N ALA A 96 -12.69 3.52 -41.27
CA ALA A 96 -14.10 3.52 -40.87
C ALA A 96 -14.25 4.10 -39.46
N LEU A 97 -13.42 3.66 -38.52
CA LEU A 97 -13.47 4.07 -37.12
C LEU A 97 -13.15 5.57 -36.94
N THR A 98 -12.25 6.16 -37.73
CA THR A 98 -11.95 7.62 -37.65
C THR A 98 -13.16 8.50 -37.94
N LEU A 99 -14.17 7.97 -38.65
CA LEU A 99 -15.42 8.65 -39.00
C LEU A 99 -16.54 8.41 -37.97
N THR A 100 -16.36 7.49 -37.02
CA THR A 100 -17.35 7.23 -35.95
C THR A 100 -17.25 8.26 -34.81
N THR A 101 -18.26 8.27 -33.93
CA THR A 101 -18.28 9.07 -32.70
C THR A 101 -17.89 8.24 -31.48
N GLY A 102 -17.36 8.89 -30.44
CA GLY A 102 -17.05 8.21 -29.17
C GLY A 102 -18.26 7.54 -28.52
N SER A 103 -19.44 8.16 -28.63
CA SER A 103 -20.70 7.60 -28.11
C SER A 103 -21.14 6.30 -28.78
N PHE A 104 -20.78 6.09 -30.05
CA PHE A 104 -21.11 4.87 -30.78
C PHE A 104 -20.17 3.70 -30.44
N LEU A 105 -18.90 3.99 -30.17
CA LEU A 105 -17.90 2.96 -29.96
C LEU A 105 -17.96 2.33 -28.58
N ASP A 106 -18.27 3.09 -27.52
CA ASP A 106 -18.12 2.71 -26.11
C ASP A 106 -16.89 1.83 -25.84
N LEU A 107 -15.76 2.49 -25.57
CA LEU A 107 -14.49 1.83 -25.30
C LEU A 107 -14.22 1.69 -23.80
N SER A 108 -15.25 1.63 -22.95
CA SER A 108 -15.12 1.46 -21.50
C SER A 108 -14.34 0.19 -21.12
N SER A 109 -14.46 -0.89 -21.89
CA SER A 109 -13.65 -2.11 -21.74
C SER A 109 -12.26 -2.03 -22.39
N GLY A 110 -11.90 -0.88 -22.97
CA GLY A 110 -10.63 -0.67 -23.65
C GLY A 110 -10.48 -1.44 -24.97
N ILE A 111 -11.56 -1.89 -25.60
CA ILE A 111 -11.56 -2.53 -26.93
C ILE A 111 -12.92 -2.34 -27.61
N LEU A 112 -12.96 -2.47 -28.95
CA LEU A 112 -14.19 -2.71 -29.71
C LEU A 112 -14.41 -4.23 -29.84
N PRO A 113 -15.47 -4.83 -29.28
CA PRO A 113 -15.68 -6.29 -29.36
C PRO A 113 -15.61 -6.83 -30.79
N LEU A 114 -14.90 -7.95 -30.99
CA LEU A 114 -14.59 -8.44 -32.34
C LEU A 114 -15.86 -8.79 -33.14
N TRP A 115 -16.89 -9.32 -32.48
CA TRP A 115 -18.17 -9.64 -33.09
C TRP A 115 -19.00 -8.41 -33.49
N ARG A 116 -18.51 -7.18 -33.27
CA ARG A 116 -19.13 -5.97 -33.80
C ARG A 116 -18.58 -5.62 -35.18
N ILE A 117 -17.56 -6.33 -35.68
CA ILE A 117 -16.78 -5.92 -36.83
C ILE A 117 -16.86 -6.96 -37.94
N TYR A 118 -17.36 -6.54 -39.10
CA TYR A 118 -17.50 -7.39 -40.28
C TYR A 118 -16.95 -6.67 -41.52
N GLY A 119 -16.29 -7.42 -42.40
CA GLY A 119 -15.91 -6.91 -43.72
C GLY A 119 -16.90 -7.38 -44.77
N GLY A 120 -17.12 -6.60 -45.83
CA GLY A 120 -17.90 -6.99 -46.99
C GLY A 120 -17.01 -7.33 -48.18
N GLU A 121 -17.38 -8.33 -48.99
CA GLU A 121 -16.64 -8.68 -50.23
C GLU A 121 -16.50 -7.51 -51.20
N ASP A 122 -17.46 -6.58 -51.17
CA ASP A 122 -17.48 -5.33 -51.93
C ASP A 122 -16.53 -4.26 -51.40
N GLY A 123 -15.79 -4.56 -50.32
CA GLY A 123 -14.85 -3.66 -49.68
C GLY A 123 -15.42 -2.81 -48.55
N SER A 124 -16.69 -3.01 -48.19
CA SER A 124 -17.31 -2.33 -47.06
C SER A 124 -16.81 -2.84 -45.70
N ILE A 125 -17.01 -2.03 -44.66
CA ILE A 125 -16.84 -2.41 -43.26
C ILE A 125 -18.17 -2.14 -42.55
N LEU A 126 -18.77 -3.18 -41.96
CA LEU A 126 -19.93 -3.05 -41.10
C LEU A 126 -19.47 -3.04 -39.63
N ILE A 127 -19.88 -2.02 -38.89
CA ILE A 127 -19.66 -1.90 -37.45
C ILE A 127 -21.02 -1.91 -36.77
N LEU A 128 -21.28 -2.93 -35.95
CA LEU A 128 -22.55 -3.07 -35.24
C LEU A 128 -22.66 -2.05 -34.09
N SER A 129 -23.89 -1.68 -33.74
CA SER A 129 -24.16 -0.83 -32.56
C SER A 129 -23.69 -1.47 -31.26
N GLN A 130 -23.52 -0.66 -30.22
CA GLN A 130 -23.17 -1.14 -28.88
C GLN A 130 -24.25 -2.09 -28.34
N ASP A 131 -25.53 -1.76 -28.51
CA ASP A 131 -26.66 -2.60 -28.07
C ASP A 131 -26.63 -4.02 -28.65
N LEU A 132 -26.26 -4.17 -29.94
CA LEU A 132 -26.07 -5.49 -30.53
C LEU A 132 -24.85 -6.20 -29.95
N GLY A 133 -23.77 -5.46 -29.67
CA GLY A 133 -22.60 -5.98 -28.96
C GLY A 133 -22.94 -6.49 -27.56
N ASP A 134 -23.77 -5.76 -26.82
CA ASP A 134 -24.24 -6.11 -25.48
C ASP A 134 -25.20 -7.30 -25.50
N LEU A 135 -26.11 -7.34 -26.47
CA LEU A 135 -26.96 -8.51 -26.72
C LEU A 135 -26.10 -9.75 -26.99
N PHE A 136 -25.06 -9.64 -27.83
CA PHE A 136 -24.17 -10.77 -28.10
C PHE A 136 -23.41 -11.16 -26.83
N ALA A 137 -22.97 -10.18 -26.02
CA ALA A 137 -22.28 -10.42 -24.74
C ALA A 137 -23.14 -11.11 -23.68
N ALA A 138 -24.43 -10.81 -23.65
CA ALA A 138 -25.41 -11.38 -22.73
C ALA A 138 -25.78 -12.82 -23.11
N MET A 139 -25.76 -13.14 -24.40
CA MET A 139 -26.17 -14.44 -24.93
C MET A 139 -25.00 -15.41 -25.13
N ALA A 140 -23.76 -14.90 -25.14
CA ALA A 140 -22.56 -15.70 -25.32
C ALA A 140 -22.20 -16.50 -24.05
N ASN A 141 -21.85 -17.77 -24.25
CA ASN A 141 -21.13 -18.56 -23.25
C ASN A 141 -19.72 -17.99 -22.99
N ASP A 142 -19.08 -18.43 -21.91
CA ASP A 142 -17.78 -17.92 -21.45
C ASP A 142 -16.68 -17.96 -22.52
N GLU A 143 -16.57 -19.04 -23.30
CA GLU A 143 -15.50 -19.19 -24.28
C GLU A 143 -15.61 -18.20 -25.45
N PRO A 144 -16.74 -18.09 -26.18
CA PRO A 144 -16.89 -17.05 -27.19
C PRO A 144 -16.80 -15.64 -26.63
N LYS A 145 -17.31 -15.40 -25.42
CA LYS A 145 -17.21 -14.10 -24.76
C LYS A 145 -15.76 -13.75 -24.45
N PHE A 146 -15.00 -14.70 -23.92
CA PHE A 146 -13.58 -14.55 -23.66
C PHE A 146 -12.81 -14.26 -24.96
N PHE A 147 -13.07 -15.02 -26.01
CA PHE A 147 -12.39 -14.83 -27.30
C PHE A 147 -12.74 -13.49 -27.95
N ASN A 148 -13.99 -13.02 -27.95
CA ASN A 148 -14.39 -11.79 -28.64
C ASN A 148 -14.12 -10.51 -27.84
N ILE A 149 -13.85 -10.62 -26.53
CA ILE A 149 -13.64 -9.49 -25.62
C ILE A 149 -12.31 -9.66 -24.89
N SER A 150 -12.27 -10.50 -23.85
CA SER A 150 -11.18 -10.52 -22.86
C SER A 150 -9.81 -10.93 -23.39
N ALA A 151 -9.75 -11.69 -24.50
CA ALA A 151 -8.50 -12.09 -25.15
C ALA A 151 -7.78 -10.93 -25.87
N TRP A 152 -8.47 -9.79 -26.05
CA TRP A 152 -7.96 -8.59 -26.74
C TRP A 152 -7.71 -7.41 -25.80
N VAL A 153 -8.18 -7.48 -24.55
CA VAL A 153 -8.05 -6.37 -23.60
C VAL A 153 -6.59 -6.25 -23.14
N HIS A 154 -6.01 -5.07 -23.36
CA HIS A 154 -4.69 -4.68 -22.87
C HIS A 154 -4.86 -3.62 -21.77
N HIS A 155 -4.60 -3.98 -20.52
CA HIS A 155 -4.65 -3.00 -19.42
C HIS A 155 -3.39 -2.13 -19.37
N ASN A 156 -3.48 -0.97 -18.72
CA ASN A 156 -2.39 -0.01 -18.55
C ASN A 156 -1.84 0.54 -19.87
N ILE A 157 -2.73 0.78 -20.84
CA ILE A 157 -2.43 1.52 -22.07
C ILE A 157 -2.93 2.95 -21.96
N HIS A 158 -2.33 3.86 -22.74
CA HIS A 158 -2.82 5.23 -22.87
C HIS A 158 -4.19 5.19 -23.58
N PRO A 159 -5.26 5.80 -23.02
CA PRO A 159 -6.61 5.66 -23.56
C PRO A 159 -6.74 5.97 -25.06
N ALA A 160 -6.05 7.02 -25.56
CA ALA A 160 -6.10 7.38 -26.98
C ALA A 160 -5.45 6.32 -27.89
N PHE A 161 -4.51 5.54 -27.36
CA PHE A 161 -3.79 4.51 -28.10
C PHE A 161 -4.58 3.19 -28.22
N THR A 162 -5.69 3.04 -27.50
CA THR A 162 -6.47 1.81 -27.39
C THR A 162 -6.83 1.15 -28.73
N LEU A 163 -7.35 1.92 -29.69
CA LEU A 163 -7.70 1.37 -31.00
C LEU A 163 -6.45 1.05 -31.84
N CYS A 164 -5.39 1.85 -31.74
CA CYS A 164 -4.11 1.56 -32.40
C CYS A 164 -3.53 0.22 -31.92
N ASP A 165 -3.57 -0.01 -30.60
CA ASP A 165 -3.18 -1.28 -29.98
C ASP A 165 -4.03 -2.43 -30.53
N GLN A 166 -5.36 -2.34 -30.45
CA GLN A 166 -6.26 -3.39 -30.93
C GLN A 166 -6.08 -3.71 -32.42
N LEU A 167 -5.93 -2.70 -33.28
CA LEU A 167 -5.70 -2.92 -34.71
C LEU A 167 -4.35 -3.60 -34.97
N THR A 168 -3.34 -3.30 -34.17
CA THR A 168 -2.05 -4.03 -34.20
C THR A 168 -2.24 -5.48 -33.73
N GLN A 169 -3.07 -5.73 -32.72
CA GLN A 169 -3.40 -7.08 -32.28
C GLN A 169 -4.10 -7.89 -33.38
N LEU A 170 -4.94 -7.27 -34.22
CA LEU A 170 -5.56 -7.96 -35.38
C LEU A 170 -4.52 -8.39 -36.41
N LEU A 171 -3.48 -7.58 -36.65
CA LEU A 171 -2.36 -7.98 -37.52
C LEU A 171 -1.55 -9.11 -36.89
N TYR A 172 -1.30 -9.05 -35.58
CA TYR A 172 -0.67 -10.16 -34.85
C TYR A 172 -1.48 -11.44 -34.96
N TYR A 173 -2.81 -11.36 -34.79
CA TYR A 173 -3.73 -12.48 -34.94
C TYR A 173 -3.72 -13.05 -36.37
N ALA A 174 -3.64 -12.20 -37.40
CA ALA A 174 -3.53 -12.67 -38.77
C ALA A 174 -2.28 -13.54 -39.01
N ILE A 175 -1.17 -13.21 -38.35
CA ILE A 175 0.09 -13.95 -38.45
C ILE A 175 0.07 -15.22 -37.61
N THR A 176 -0.32 -15.13 -36.35
CA THR A 176 -0.18 -16.23 -35.37
C THR A 176 -1.40 -17.14 -35.30
N GLY A 177 -2.57 -16.64 -35.72
CA GLY A 177 -3.86 -17.29 -35.55
C GLY A 177 -4.40 -17.26 -34.11
N THR A 178 -3.71 -16.61 -33.18
CA THR A 178 -4.12 -16.50 -31.78
C THR A 178 -4.02 -15.05 -31.30
N PRO A 179 -5.00 -14.51 -30.55
CA PRO A 179 -4.88 -13.18 -29.97
C PRO A 179 -3.61 -13.10 -29.10
N PRO A 180 -2.88 -11.96 -29.09
CA PRO A 180 -1.61 -11.85 -28.38
C PRO A 180 -1.76 -12.09 -26.87
N PHE A 181 -2.94 -11.79 -26.31
CA PHE A 181 -3.22 -11.87 -24.88
C PHE A 181 -4.18 -13.01 -24.50
N LEU A 182 -4.34 -13.99 -25.40
CA LEU A 182 -5.17 -15.18 -25.17
C LEU A 182 -4.77 -15.92 -23.88
N ARG A 183 -3.46 -16.07 -23.66
CA ARG A 183 -2.92 -16.80 -22.50
C ARG A 183 -3.01 -15.98 -21.22
N LYS A 184 -3.42 -16.63 -20.13
CA LYS A 184 -3.41 -16.02 -18.80
C LYS A 184 -2.01 -15.58 -18.39
N GLU A 185 -0.97 -16.38 -18.68
CA GLU A 185 0.40 -16.02 -18.33
C GLU A 185 0.86 -14.74 -19.02
N THR A 186 0.44 -14.50 -20.26
CA THR A 186 0.74 -13.25 -20.96
C THR A 186 0.12 -12.05 -20.26
N ARG A 187 -1.17 -12.13 -19.90
CA ARG A 187 -1.89 -11.05 -19.20
C ARG A 187 -1.27 -10.75 -17.83
N GLU A 188 -0.80 -11.77 -17.12
CA GLU A 188 -0.12 -11.62 -15.82
C GLU A 188 1.32 -11.11 -15.96
N ASP A 189 2.04 -11.48 -17.03
CA ASP A 189 3.39 -10.98 -17.36
C ASP A 189 3.33 -9.62 -18.09
N ARG A 190 2.46 -8.73 -17.62
CA ARG A 190 2.31 -7.35 -18.11
C ARG A 190 2.08 -7.28 -19.62
N TYR A 191 1.26 -8.18 -20.16
CA TYR A 191 0.89 -8.21 -21.58
C TYR A 191 2.08 -8.38 -22.53
N ARG A 192 3.17 -9.01 -22.07
CA ARG A 192 4.32 -9.29 -22.93
C ARG A 192 3.99 -10.43 -23.91
N HIS A 193 3.59 -10.08 -25.12
CA HIS A 193 3.24 -11.02 -26.20
C HIS A 193 4.43 -11.86 -26.65
N LEU A 194 4.17 -12.97 -27.35
CA LEU A 194 5.20 -13.81 -27.96
C LEU A 194 5.78 -13.08 -29.18
N PRO A 195 7.09 -12.74 -29.20
CA PRO A 195 7.71 -12.03 -30.32
C PRO A 195 7.59 -12.81 -31.63
N LEU A 196 7.20 -12.11 -32.69
CA LEU A 196 7.02 -12.73 -34.00
C LEU A 196 8.33 -13.25 -34.59
N ALA A 197 9.47 -12.66 -34.19
CA ALA A 197 10.81 -13.09 -34.60
C ALA A 197 11.22 -14.50 -34.14
N TYR A 198 10.42 -15.19 -33.32
CA TYR A 198 10.80 -16.51 -32.80
C TYR A 198 10.36 -17.70 -33.67
N SER A 199 9.37 -17.54 -34.55
CA SER A 199 8.90 -18.63 -35.42
C SER A 199 8.11 -18.21 -36.65
N PHE A 200 7.89 -16.91 -36.89
CA PHE A 200 7.03 -16.43 -37.98
C PHE A 200 7.85 -15.79 -39.12
N GLU A 201 8.95 -16.43 -39.52
CA GLU A 201 9.90 -15.92 -40.52
C GLU A 201 9.31 -15.86 -41.94
N GLU A 202 8.17 -16.51 -42.18
CA GLU A 202 7.41 -16.42 -43.43
C GLU A 202 6.78 -15.04 -43.68
N VAL A 203 6.83 -14.15 -42.70
CA VAL A 203 6.41 -12.76 -42.82
C VAL A 203 7.63 -11.84 -42.75
N SER A 204 7.62 -10.79 -43.57
CA SER A 204 8.70 -9.81 -43.66
C SER A 204 9.13 -9.27 -42.29
N LEU A 205 10.44 -9.03 -42.17
CA LEU A 205 11.05 -8.52 -40.94
C LEU A 205 10.43 -7.16 -40.53
N GLN A 206 10.17 -6.28 -41.51
CA GLN A 206 9.58 -4.96 -41.27
C GLN A 206 8.20 -5.09 -40.59
N THR A 207 7.32 -5.94 -41.12
CA THR A 207 5.99 -6.19 -40.56
C THR A 207 6.08 -6.75 -39.14
N ARG A 208 6.97 -7.73 -38.92
CA ARG A 208 7.17 -8.32 -37.59
C ARG A 208 7.66 -7.30 -36.56
N LEU A 209 8.67 -6.51 -36.93
CA LEU A 209 9.22 -5.47 -36.05
C LEU A 209 8.19 -4.39 -35.73
N PHE A 210 7.38 -3.96 -36.71
CA PHE A 210 6.31 -3.01 -36.46
C PHE A 210 5.31 -3.52 -35.43
N ILE A 211 4.82 -4.76 -35.60
CA ILE A 211 3.84 -5.35 -34.70
C ILE A 211 4.45 -5.53 -33.30
N ASP A 212 5.66 -6.10 -33.20
CA ASP A 212 6.34 -6.34 -31.94
C ASP A 212 6.62 -5.02 -31.20
N ALA A 213 7.08 -3.98 -31.90
CA ALA A 213 7.34 -2.67 -31.32
C ALA A 213 6.06 -1.96 -30.86
N SER A 214 4.98 -2.06 -31.65
CA SER A 214 3.70 -1.41 -31.36
C SER A 214 3.00 -2.03 -30.15
N LEU A 215 3.00 -3.36 -30.01
CA LEU A 215 2.41 -4.06 -28.86
C LEU A 215 3.25 -3.92 -27.57
N SER A 216 4.52 -3.56 -27.67
CA SER A 216 5.43 -3.37 -26.53
C SER A 216 5.73 -1.89 -26.21
N LEU A 217 5.01 -0.97 -26.85
CA LEU A 217 5.23 0.46 -26.71
C LEU A 217 4.98 0.91 -25.26
N SER A 218 5.89 1.70 -24.68
CA SER A 218 5.70 2.23 -23.32
C SER A 218 4.61 3.32 -23.29
N LEU A 219 3.97 3.52 -22.13
CA LEU A 219 2.94 4.55 -21.93
C LEU A 219 3.37 5.94 -22.43
N THR A 220 4.62 6.33 -22.17
CA THR A 220 5.16 7.60 -22.66
C THR A 220 5.15 7.67 -24.17
N LYS A 221 5.67 6.63 -24.85
CA LYS A 221 5.71 6.57 -26.32
C LYS A 221 4.32 6.47 -26.94
N GLN A 222 3.36 5.82 -26.27
CA GLN A 222 1.97 5.76 -26.71
C GLN A 222 1.33 7.15 -26.69
N ARG A 223 1.60 7.91 -25.62
CA ARG A 223 1.17 9.31 -25.52
C ARG A 223 1.88 10.19 -26.53
N ASP A 224 3.16 9.99 -26.77
CA ASP A 224 3.91 10.80 -27.75
C ASP A 224 3.40 10.58 -29.18
N SER A 225 2.95 9.37 -29.51
CA SER A 225 2.42 9.05 -30.85
C SER A 225 0.99 9.55 -31.08
N THR A 226 0.14 9.53 -30.05
CA THR A 226 -1.30 9.83 -30.19
C THR A 226 -1.76 11.12 -29.53
N GLY A 227 -0.95 11.71 -28.65
CA GLY A 227 -1.31 12.85 -27.82
C GLY A 227 -2.46 12.51 -26.86
N ASN A 228 -3.36 13.46 -26.63
CA ASN A 228 -4.58 13.27 -25.85
C ASN A 228 -5.84 13.28 -26.74
N LYS A 229 -5.71 12.79 -27.98
CA LYS A 229 -6.83 12.69 -28.92
C LYS A 229 -7.86 11.67 -28.43
N GLU A 230 -9.09 11.75 -28.94
CA GLU A 230 -10.03 10.64 -28.82
C GLU A 230 -9.48 9.39 -29.54
N PRO A 231 -9.75 8.16 -29.07
CA PRO A 231 -9.19 6.94 -29.65
C PRO A 231 -9.43 6.80 -31.16
N GLN A 232 -10.63 7.13 -31.64
CA GLN A 232 -10.97 7.12 -33.06
C GLN A 232 -10.16 8.13 -33.88
N LYS A 233 -9.82 9.29 -33.32
CA LYS A 233 -9.02 10.31 -34.01
C LYS A 233 -7.53 10.00 -33.94
N ALA A 234 -7.09 9.27 -32.91
CA ALA A 234 -5.72 8.80 -32.78
C ALA A 234 -5.33 7.76 -33.83
N LEU A 235 -6.29 7.07 -34.44
CA LEU A 235 -6.07 6.09 -35.52
C LEU A 235 -5.39 6.66 -36.77
N THR A 236 -5.32 7.98 -36.95
CA THR A 236 -4.47 8.58 -38.00
C THR A 236 -3.01 8.18 -37.81
N ALA A 237 -2.52 8.12 -36.55
CA ALA A 237 -1.15 7.71 -36.26
C ALA A 237 -0.89 6.24 -36.65
N PHE A 238 -1.89 5.36 -36.50
CA PHE A 238 -1.80 3.97 -36.97
C PHE A 238 -1.78 3.90 -38.51
N LEU A 239 -2.62 4.69 -39.18
CA LEU A 239 -2.63 4.76 -40.64
C LEU A 239 -1.28 5.25 -41.18
N ASP A 240 -0.73 6.32 -40.63
CA ASP A 240 0.57 6.88 -41.00
C ASP A 240 1.70 5.87 -40.73
N ALA A 241 1.72 5.27 -39.53
CA ALA A 241 2.76 4.31 -39.15
C ALA A 241 2.72 3.02 -39.99
N THR A 242 1.56 2.66 -40.53
CA THR A 242 1.47 1.50 -41.40
C THR A 242 1.71 1.83 -42.86
N GLU A 243 1.66 3.08 -43.33
CA GLU A 243 1.65 3.43 -44.76
C GLU A 243 2.71 2.70 -45.61
N SER A 244 3.95 2.64 -45.11
CA SER A 244 5.10 2.01 -45.79
C SER A 244 5.24 0.51 -45.58
N ILE A 245 4.33 -0.12 -44.84
CA ILE A 245 4.36 -1.56 -44.58
C ILE A 245 3.72 -2.30 -45.76
N GLU A 246 4.50 -3.22 -46.32
CA GLU A 246 4.04 -4.22 -47.28
C GLU A 246 3.64 -5.50 -46.55
N TRP A 247 2.49 -6.06 -46.93
CA TRP A 247 1.95 -7.25 -46.29
C TRP A 247 2.13 -8.48 -47.19
N ASP A 248 2.99 -9.40 -46.76
CA ASP A 248 3.47 -10.54 -47.54
C ASP A 248 2.99 -11.91 -47.03
N ALA A 249 2.11 -11.92 -46.03
CA ALA A 249 1.56 -13.16 -45.48
C ALA A 249 0.64 -13.86 -46.49
N GLU A 250 0.78 -15.18 -46.67
CA GLU A 250 -0.12 -15.95 -47.55
C GLU A 250 -1.43 -16.38 -46.86
N ASN A 251 -2.46 -16.67 -47.65
CA ASN A 251 -3.70 -17.26 -47.14
C ASN A 251 -3.50 -18.69 -46.62
N ARG A 252 -4.35 -19.12 -45.70
CA ARG A 252 -4.43 -20.51 -45.25
C ARG A 252 -5.85 -20.94 -44.99
N THR A 253 -6.11 -22.24 -45.11
CA THR A 253 -7.45 -22.83 -44.92
C THR A 253 -7.87 -22.87 -43.46
N GLU A 254 -6.91 -23.11 -42.56
CA GLU A 254 -7.16 -23.23 -41.13
C GLU A 254 -6.06 -22.56 -40.29
N VAL A 255 -6.39 -22.29 -39.04
CA VAL A 255 -5.43 -21.75 -38.06
C VAL A 255 -4.54 -22.90 -37.60
N PRO A 256 -3.19 -22.78 -37.70
CA PRO A 256 -2.30 -23.81 -37.20
C PRO A 256 -2.52 -24.01 -35.69
N PRO A 257 -2.56 -25.26 -35.21
CA PRO A 257 -2.64 -25.49 -33.77
C PRO A 257 -1.40 -24.89 -33.10
N PRO A 258 -1.50 -24.39 -31.85
CA PRO A 258 -0.35 -23.78 -31.21
C PRO A 258 0.89 -24.69 -31.12
N SER A 259 0.69 -26.01 -31.08
CA SER A 259 1.77 -27.02 -31.13
C SER A 259 2.67 -26.91 -32.37
N ALA A 260 2.19 -26.35 -33.49
CA ALA A 260 2.96 -26.21 -34.73
C ALA A 260 4.18 -25.28 -34.57
N TRP A 261 4.08 -24.25 -33.72
CA TRP A 261 5.16 -23.29 -33.45
C TRP A 261 5.68 -23.34 -32.01
N GLN A 262 4.89 -23.86 -31.05
CA GLN A 262 5.31 -23.94 -29.64
C GLN A 262 6.49 -24.87 -29.38
N ASN A 263 6.82 -25.78 -30.31
CA ASN A 263 7.93 -26.72 -30.14
C ASN A 263 9.30 -26.14 -30.49
N THR A 264 9.38 -24.92 -31.02
CA THR A 264 10.64 -24.25 -31.29
C THR A 264 11.36 -23.90 -29.96
N PRO A 265 12.67 -24.20 -29.80
CA PRO A 265 13.39 -23.97 -28.54
C PRO A 265 13.27 -22.54 -27.99
N LYS A 266 13.37 -21.52 -28.87
CA LYS A 266 13.22 -20.11 -28.52
C LYS A 266 11.84 -19.81 -27.91
N ILE A 267 10.78 -20.40 -28.46
CA ILE A 267 9.41 -20.21 -27.97
C ILE A 267 9.22 -20.91 -26.63
N GLN A 268 9.70 -22.14 -26.48
CA GLN A 268 9.62 -22.84 -25.19
C GLN A 268 10.36 -22.10 -24.08
N GLU A 269 11.56 -21.61 -24.35
CA GLU A 269 12.33 -20.80 -23.40
C GLU A 269 11.59 -19.52 -23.01
N PHE A 270 11.03 -18.81 -23.99
CA PHE A 270 10.23 -17.61 -23.76
C PHE A 270 9.00 -17.91 -22.90
N LEU A 271 8.22 -18.94 -23.26
CA LEU A 271 6.99 -19.31 -22.56
C LEU A 271 7.28 -19.82 -21.14
N ALA A 272 8.35 -20.59 -20.94
CA ALA A 272 8.79 -21.02 -19.62
C ALA A 272 9.20 -19.83 -18.75
N SER A 273 9.94 -18.88 -19.33
CA SER A 273 10.35 -17.66 -18.65
C SER A 273 9.16 -16.75 -18.32
N GLN A 274 8.21 -16.61 -19.25
CA GLN A 274 6.95 -15.89 -19.05
C GLN A 274 6.14 -16.50 -17.92
N ALA A 275 5.97 -17.83 -17.90
CA ALA A 275 5.27 -18.53 -16.83
C ALA A 275 5.93 -18.31 -15.45
N LYS A 276 7.27 -18.30 -15.37
CA LYS A 276 8.00 -17.98 -14.14
C LYS A 276 7.75 -16.54 -13.67
N ARG A 277 7.80 -15.56 -14.59
CA ARG A 277 7.53 -14.14 -14.26
C ARG A 277 6.09 -13.92 -13.82
N ALA A 278 5.12 -14.46 -14.56
CA ALA A 278 3.69 -14.41 -14.21
C ALA A 278 3.43 -14.99 -12.81
N LYS A 279 3.97 -16.18 -12.50
CA LYS A 279 3.85 -16.79 -11.16
C LYS A 279 4.44 -15.89 -10.07
N ARG A 280 5.59 -15.25 -10.32
CA ARG A 280 6.21 -14.31 -9.38
C ARG A 280 5.33 -13.08 -9.15
N ILE A 281 4.77 -12.50 -10.21
CA ILE A 281 3.87 -11.34 -10.11
C ILE A 281 2.63 -11.69 -9.29
N VAL A 282 1.99 -12.82 -9.60
CA VAL A 282 0.82 -13.32 -8.85
C VAL A 282 1.18 -13.58 -7.38
N PHE A 283 2.34 -14.18 -7.11
CA PHE A 283 2.80 -14.43 -5.75
C PHE A 283 2.94 -13.14 -4.95
N TRP A 284 3.63 -12.12 -5.47
CA TRP A 284 3.76 -10.83 -4.78
C TRP A 284 2.43 -10.11 -4.61
N ARG A 285 1.51 -10.21 -5.59
CA ARG A 285 0.15 -9.66 -5.46
C ARG A 285 -0.64 -10.34 -4.34
N MET A 286 -0.54 -11.66 -4.19
CA MET A 286 -1.33 -12.44 -3.22
C MET A 286 -0.69 -12.52 -1.83
N LYS A 287 0.65 -12.54 -1.75
CA LYS A 287 1.42 -12.84 -0.53
C LYS A 287 2.42 -11.76 -0.15
N GLY A 288 2.60 -10.72 -0.97
CA GLY A 288 3.55 -9.64 -0.70
C GLY A 288 3.25 -8.90 0.60
N TRP A 289 1.98 -8.62 0.88
CA TRP A 289 1.56 -7.96 2.12
C TRP A 289 1.92 -8.78 3.37
N LEU A 290 1.78 -10.10 3.30
CA LEU A 290 2.12 -11.02 4.40
C LEU A 290 3.62 -11.03 4.65
N ILE A 291 4.43 -11.04 3.58
CA ILE A 291 5.90 -10.96 3.69
C ILE A 291 6.33 -9.62 4.32
N ILE A 292 5.75 -8.51 3.88
CA ILE A 292 6.04 -7.18 4.43
C ILE A 292 5.69 -7.13 5.92
N THR A 293 4.54 -7.67 6.31
CA THR A 293 4.10 -7.70 7.72
C THR A 293 5.06 -8.49 8.61
N ILE A 294 5.50 -9.66 8.15
CA ILE A 294 6.50 -10.47 8.87
C ILE A 294 7.82 -9.72 9.00
N ALA A 295 8.30 -9.11 7.91
CA ALA A 295 9.56 -8.37 7.91
C ALA A 295 9.53 -7.19 8.90
N VAL A 296 8.45 -6.39 8.89
CA VAL A 296 8.26 -5.28 9.85
C VAL A 296 8.20 -5.79 11.29
N SER A 297 7.49 -6.90 11.53
CA SER A 297 7.38 -7.50 12.87
C SER A 297 8.75 -7.92 13.41
N VAL A 298 9.57 -8.59 12.59
CA VAL A 298 10.93 -8.99 12.98
C VAL A 298 11.78 -7.76 13.30
N ILE A 299 11.73 -6.72 12.47
CA ILE A 299 12.48 -5.47 12.71
C ILE A 299 12.08 -4.82 14.03
N LEU A 300 10.77 -4.73 14.32
CA LEU A 300 10.27 -4.14 15.57
C LEU A 300 10.71 -4.95 16.80
N VAL A 301 10.61 -6.28 16.74
CA VAL A 301 11.04 -7.16 17.84
C VAL A 301 12.55 -7.02 18.06
N SER A 302 13.34 -7.05 16.99
CA SER A 302 14.79 -6.86 17.08
C SER A 302 15.15 -5.50 17.68
N TRP A 303 14.49 -4.42 17.26
CA TRP A 303 14.74 -3.09 17.79
C TRP A 303 14.45 -2.99 19.30
N PHE A 304 13.31 -3.53 19.75
CA PHE A 304 12.94 -3.53 21.17
C PHE A 304 13.93 -4.33 22.03
N THR A 305 14.44 -5.45 21.52
CA THR A 305 15.43 -6.26 22.26
C THR A 305 16.80 -5.58 22.36
N ILE A 306 17.26 -4.90 21.31
CA ILE A 306 18.57 -4.23 21.29
C ILE A 306 18.59 -3.07 22.28
N ASP A 307 17.55 -2.24 22.29
CA ASP A 307 17.49 -1.06 23.14
C ASP A 307 17.49 -1.43 24.63
N ARG A 308 16.68 -2.45 25.00
CA ARG A 308 16.62 -2.94 26.38
C ARG A 308 17.92 -3.57 26.87
N VAL A 309 18.66 -4.25 25.98
CA VAL A 309 19.98 -4.81 26.30
C VAL A 309 21.02 -3.69 26.44
N SER A 310 20.98 -2.67 25.56
CA SER A 310 21.87 -1.52 25.64
C SER A 310 21.71 -0.74 26.94
N GLU A 311 20.46 -0.50 27.36
CA GLU A 311 20.16 0.23 28.60
C GLU A 311 20.62 -0.54 29.86
N ALA A 312 20.45 -1.87 29.88
CA ALA A 312 20.92 -2.71 30.99
C ALA A 312 22.47 -2.80 31.12
N LEU A 313 23.19 -2.43 30.05
CA LEU A 313 24.65 -2.47 29.97
C LEU A 313 25.32 -1.10 30.21
N LYS A 314 24.57 0.00 30.29
CA LYS A 314 25.14 1.32 30.61
C LYS A 314 25.72 1.31 32.04
N PRO A 315 26.94 1.81 32.25
CA PRO A 315 27.50 1.96 33.59
C PRO A 315 26.73 3.03 34.37
N PRO A 316 26.52 2.85 35.69
CA PRO A 316 25.88 3.88 36.53
C PRO A 316 26.82 5.08 36.68
N TYR A 317 26.25 6.25 36.97
CA TYR A 317 27.03 7.47 37.15
C TYR A 317 28.00 7.41 38.36
N THR A 318 27.76 6.47 39.29
CA THR A 318 28.59 6.20 40.47
C THR A 318 29.84 5.36 40.18
N GLN A 319 30.07 4.92 38.93
CA GLN A 319 31.14 3.97 38.59
C GLN A 319 32.57 4.38 39.02
N PHE A 320 32.84 5.68 39.14
CA PHE A 320 34.15 6.23 39.53
C PHE A 320 34.15 6.88 40.91
N MET A 321 33.08 6.69 41.70
CA MET A 321 32.96 7.28 43.02
C MET A 321 33.48 6.31 44.09
N ASP A 322 34.18 6.87 45.08
CA ASP A 322 34.57 6.12 46.28
C ASP A 322 33.37 5.90 47.21
N PRO A 323 33.40 4.87 48.09
CA PRO A 323 32.25 4.52 48.93
C PRO A 323 31.61 5.65 49.73
N PRO A 324 32.36 6.58 50.37
CA PRO A 324 31.75 7.72 51.07
C PRO A 324 31.03 8.69 50.13
N ALA A 325 31.55 8.88 48.91
CA ALA A 325 30.92 9.72 47.88
C ALA A 325 29.61 9.10 47.37
N ILE A 326 29.56 7.77 47.19
CA ILE A 326 28.34 7.04 46.82
C ILE A 326 27.24 7.23 47.87
N ILE A 327 27.58 7.11 49.17
CA ILE A 327 26.64 7.33 50.28
C ILE A 327 26.15 8.79 50.31
N THR A 328 27.05 9.74 50.05
CA THR A 328 26.69 11.17 50.01
C THR A 328 25.73 11.46 48.84
N GLU A 329 26.00 10.91 47.66
CA GLU A 329 25.11 11.02 46.49
C GLU A 329 23.74 10.35 46.71
N TYR A 330 23.70 9.25 47.47
CA TYR A 330 22.45 8.62 47.87
C TYR A 330 21.56 9.60 48.68
N TYR A 331 22.14 10.36 49.60
CA TYR A 331 21.40 11.39 50.35
C TYR A 331 21.05 12.63 49.50
N LYS A 332 21.85 12.98 48.49
CA LYS A 332 21.43 14.00 47.51
C LYS A 332 20.21 13.55 46.72
N GLY A 333 20.15 12.27 46.35
CA GLY A 333 18.96 11.66 45.73
C GLY A 333 17.73 11.74 46.63
N LEU A 334 17.91 11.51 47.94
CA LEU A 334 16.85 11.65 48.95
C LEU A 334 16.30 13.09 48.98
N ASN A 335 17.18 14.09 49.03
CA ASN A 335 16.78 15.50 49.07
C ASN A 335 16.11 15.96 47.77
N ALA A 336 16.62 15.49 46.63
CA ALA A 336 16.04 15.77 45.32
C ALA A 336 14.70 15.04 45.07
N LEU A 337 14.33 14.11 45.95
CA LEU A 337 13.23 13.16 45.77
C LEU A 337 13.38 12.32 44.49
N ASP A 338 14.62 11.98 44.11
CA ASP A 338 14.94 11.20 42.91
C ASP A 338 15.27 9.76 43.28
N LEU A 339 14.23 8.92 43.28
CA LEU A 339 14.37 7.50 43.58
C LEU A 339 15.29 6.78 42.57
N SER A 340 15.31 7.22 41.31
CA SER A 340 16.15 6.61 40.29
C SER A 340 17.64 6.86 40.54
N HIS A 341 17.97 8.06 41.02
CA HIS A 341 19.33 8.43 41.44
C HIS A 341 19.76 7.62 42.66
N MET A 342 18.87 7.47 43.65
CA MET A 342 19.14 6.66 44.83
C MET A 342 19.36 5.17 44.49
N ASP A 343 18.50 4.60 43.65
CA ASP A 343 18.54 3.17 43.31
C ASP A 343 19.70 2.81 42.38
N ALA A 344 20.22 3.77 41.60
CA ALA A 344 21.39 3.56 40.74
C ALA A 344 22.68 3.23 41.52
N ALA A 345 22.76 3.61 42.80
CA ALA A 345 23.86 3.26 43.70
C ALA A 345 23.70 1.88 44.37
N LEU A 346 22.52 1.26 44.26
CA LEU A 346 22.19 0.00 44.95
C LEU A 346 22.50 -1.23 44.08
N ALA A 347 22.98 -2.29 44.73
CA ALA A 347 23.15 -3.58 44.07
C ALA A 347 21.79 -4.23 43.76
N LYS A 348 21.78 -5.13 42.76
CA LYS A 348 20.56 -5.85 42.35
C LYS A 348 19.91 -6.56 43.55
N LYS A 349 18.62 -6.26 43.79
CA LYS A 349 17.75 -6.78 44.88
C LYS A 349 17.93 -6.12 46.26
N VAL A 350 18.77 -5.10 46.39
CA VAL A 350 18.81 -4.28 47.61
C VAL A 350 17.59 -3.36 47.59
N LYS A 351 16.86 -3.30 48.70
CA LYS A 351 15.67 -2.47 48.84
C LYS A 351 16.05 -1.14 49.46
N ASN A 352 15.61 -0.06 48.83
CA ASN A 352 15.76 1.28 49.38
C ASN A 352 14.72 1.50 50.50
N PRO A 353 15.12 1.78 51.75
CA PRO A 353 14.19 1.96 52.86
C PRO A 353 13.32 3.21 52.71
N TRP A 354 13.75 4.17 51.88
CA TRP A 354 13.02 5.42 51.62
C TRP A 354 12.08 5.34 50.41
N THR A 355 11.97 4.18 49.73
CA THR A 355 11.17 4.05 48.49
C THR A 355 9.77 4.62 48.62
N MET A 356 9.03 4.22 49.66
CA MET A 356 7.63 4.64 49.83
C MET A 356 7.52 6.14 50.08
N GLU A 357 8.39 6.68 50.93
CA GLU A 357 8.37 8.08 51.33
C GLU A 357 8.75 9.02 50.19
N VAL A 358 9.87 8.73 49.52
CA VAL A 358 10.33 9.50 48.36
C VAL A 358 9.31 9.46 47.23
N THR A 359 8.71 8.29 46.97
CA THR A 359 7.66 8.17 45.93
C THR A 359 6.44 9.04 46.27
N ASN A 360 5.95 8.96 47.51
CA ASN A 360 4.78 9.72 47.95
C ASN A 360 5.03 11.24 47.88
N LEU A 361 6.19 11.70 48.34
CA LEU A 361 6.58 13.11 48.29
C LEU A 361 6.81 13.58 46.86
N PHE A 362 7.46 12.77 46.01
CA PHE A 362 7.67 13.09 44.59
C PHE A 362 6.34 13.26 43.86
N VAL A 363 5.41 12.32 44.02
CA VAL A 363 4.08 12.38 43.40
C VAL A 363 3.31 13.60 43.89
N THR A 364 3.36 13.89 45.20
CA THR A 364 2.73 15.08 45.80
C THR A 364 3.34 16.37 45.22
N ARG A 365 4.68 16.44 45.13
CA ARG A 365 5.40 17.57 44.52
C ARG A 365 5.01 17.78 43.06
N GLN A 366 4.91 16.70 42.27
CA GLN A 366 4.56 16.79 40.86
C GLN A 366 3.11 17.22 40.64
N ALA A 367 2.18 16.66 41.42
CA ALA A 367 0.77 17.04 41.38
C ALA A 367 0.58 18.52 41.76
N ARG A 368 1.19 18.97 42.86
CA ARG A 368 1.09 20.37 43.28
C ARG A 368 1.81 21.31 42.33
N THR A 369 2.99 20.97 41.79
CA THR A 369 3.62 21.77 40.72
C THR A 369 2.68 21.94 39.52
N ALA A 370 1.98 20.88 39.10
CA ALA A 370 1.08 20.94 37.96
C ALA A 370 -0.20 21.77 38.20
N TYR A 371 -0.81 21.67 39.38
CA TYR A 371 -2.06 22.39 39.71
C TYR A 371 -1.84 23.79 40.29
N GLU A 372 -0.76 23.96 41.05
CA GLU A 372 -0.49 25.15 41.85
C GLU A 372 0.64 26.02 41.27
N GLY A 373 1.44 25.49 40.32
CA GLY A 373 2.49 26.24 39.63
C GLY A 373 3.79 26.42 40.43
N PHE A 374 3.94 25.76 41.59
CA PHE A 374 5.17 25.81 42.40
C PHE A 374 5.51 24.46 43.04
N SER A 375 6.79 24.25 43.36
CA SER A 375 7.26 23.06 44.07
C SER A 375 7.06 23.24 45.58
N PRO A 376 6.23 22.41 46.25
CA PRO A 376 5.99 22.52 47.69
C PRO A 376 7.14 21.99 48.55
N THR A 377 8.14 21.32 47.97
CA THR A 377 9.27 20.78 48.72
C THR A 377 10.49 21.64 48.52
N VAL A 378 11.17 21.98 49.61
CA VAL A 378 12.40 22.78 49.64
C VAL A 378 13.52 21.96 50.29
N ASP A 379 14.70 21.89 49.65
CA ASP A 379 15.89 21.25 50.20
C ASP A 379 16.44 22.08 51.36
N PRO A 380 16.60 21.50 52.57
CA PRO A 380 17.20 22.18 53.71
C PRO A 380 18.55 22.84 53.41
N ASN A 381 19.43 22.19 52.64
CA ASN A 381 20.77 22.72 52.32
C ASN A 381 20.67 24.00 51.48
N GLU A 382 19.79 24.01 50.48
CA GLU A 382 19.54 25.21 49.66
C GLU A 382 18.91 26.33 50.47
N TRP A 383 18.00 25.98 51.39
CA TRP A 383 17.33 26.95 52.25
C TRP A 383 18.29 27.62 53.23
N PHE A 384 19.17 26.85 53.90
CA PHE A 384 20.22 27.41 54.75
C PHE A 384 21.21 28.26 53.95
N ALA A 385 21.66 27.78 52.78
CA ALA A 385 22.56 28.54 51.91
C ALA A 385 21.92 29.83 51.37
N GLY A 386 20.61 29.82 51.15
CA GLY A 386 19.81 30.96 50.71
C GLY A 386 19.50 32.00 51.78
N GLY A 387 20.00 31.82 53.01
CA GLY A 387 19.81 32.74 54.12
C GLY A 387 18.49 32.55 54.88
N GLN A 388 17.92 31.34 54.85
CA GLN A 388 16.72 30.97 55.63
C GLN A 388 15.50 31.87 55.37
N LYS A 389 15.27 32.18 54.08
CA LYS A 389 14.14 33.02 53.68
C LYS A 389 12.81 32.38 54.09
N PRO A 390 11.77 33.17 54.39
CA PRO A 390 10.43 32.65 54.63
C PRO A 390 9.96 31.74 53.49
N LEU A 391 9.30 30.64 53.84
CA LEU A 391 8.77 29.70 52.84
C LEU A 391 7.42 30.18 52.33
N ILE A 392 7.09 29.85 51.08
CA ILE A 392 5.76 30.13 50.54
C ILE A 392 4.75 29.25 51.29
N GLU A 393 3.59 29.81 51.62
CA GLU A 393 2.51 29.07 52.25
C GLU A 393 2.19 27.77 51.50
N GLY A 394 2.20 26.65 52.23
CA GLY A 394 2.05 25.31 51.68
C GLY A 394 3.35 24.66 51.18
N SER A 395 4.50 25.32 51.25
CA SER A 395 5.82 24.70 51.10
C SER A 395 6.35 24.16 52.43
N PHE A 396 7.26 23.19 52.37
CA PHE A 396 7.90 22.60 53.54
C PHE A 396 9.33 22.14 53.27
N LEU A 397 10.13 22.08 54.34
CA LEU A 397 11.47 21.48 54.30
C LEU A 397 11.39 19.97 54.36
N TYR A 398 12.10 19.31 53.45
CA TYR A 398 12.29 17.87 53.49
C TYR A 398 13.67 17.48 52.96
N GLY A 399 14.38 16.64 53.69
CA GLY A 399 15.70 16.13 53.31
C GLY A 399 16.68 16.14 54.48
N THR A 400 17.94 15.84 54.19
CA THR A 400 19.02 15.74 55.17
C THR A 400 20.05 16.86 55.02
N THR A 401 20.59 17.34 56.14
CA THR A 401 21.80 18.18 56.21
C THR A 401 22.89 17.48 57.01
N ASP A 402 24.11 18.02 56.95
CA ASP A 402 25.24 17.61 57.79
C ASP A 402 25.55 16.11 57.70
N VAL A 403 25.39 15.56 56.48
CA VAL A 403 25.69 14.15 56.20
C VAL A 403 27.17 13.90 56.42
N THR A 404 27.48 13.15 57.47
CA THR A 404 28.84 12.71 57.80
C THR A 404 28.91 11.20 57.66
N VAL A 405 29.95 10.71 56.97
CA VAL A 405 30.13 9.28 56.70
C VAL A 405 31.39 8.81 57.42
N THR A 406 31.22 7.93 58.40
CA THR A 406 32.30 7.34 59.18
C THR A 406 32.47 5.88 58.79
N ARG A 407 33.71 5.47 58.51
CA ARG A 407 34.01 4.07 58.19
C ARG A 407 34.06 3.24 59.48
N LEU A 408 33.26 2.17 59.54
CA LEU A 408 33.24 1.25 60.69
C LEU A 408 34.23 0.09 60.48
N ASP A 409 34.26 -0.49 59.28
CA ASP A 409 35.17 -1.59 58.92
C ASP A 409 35.59 -1.54 57.44
N GLY A 410 36.17 -2.63 56.92
CA GLY A 410 36.63 -2.73 55.53
C GLY A 410 35.58 -2.39 54.47
N ARG A 411 34.30 -2.62 54.72
CA ARG A 411 33.19 -2.51 53.74
C ARG A 411 31.96 -1.80 54.29
N THR A 412 31.91 -1.57 55.60
CA THR A 412 30.76 -1.00 56.30
C THR A 412 31.02 0.44 56.71
N PHE A 413 30.04 1.30 56.46
CA PHE A 413 30.07 2.72 56.73
C PHE A 413 28.81 3.11 57.50
N GLU A 414 28.93 4.03 58.44
CA GLU A 414 27.81 4.66 59.13
C GLU A 414 27.67 6.10 58.63
N ALA A 415 26.47 6.45 58.18
CA ALA A 415 26.12 7.82 57.88
C ALA A 415 25.28 8.39 59.02
N GLN A 416 25.63 9.58 59.46
CA GLN A 416 24.86 10.37 60.41
C GLN A 416 24.47 11.70 59.74
N ALA A 417 23.22 12.12 59.92
CA ALA A 417 22.68 13.34 59.33
C ALA A 417 21.57 13.94 60.20
N ILE A 418 21.21 15.19 59.93
CA ILE A 418 19.99 15.80 60.47
C ILE A 418 18.91 15.72 59.40
N LEU A 419 17.80 15.05 59.71
CA LEU A 419 16.65 14.89 58.83
C LEU A 419 15.57 15.91 59.19
N TYR A 420 15.10 16.64 58.18
CA TYR A 420 14.00 17.60 58.25
C TYR A 420 12.77 17.00 57.59
N THR A 421 11.62 17.07 58.25
CA THR A 421 10.36 16.56 57.71
C THR A 421 9.18 17.44 58.10
N PRO A 422 8.11 17.50 57.27
CA PRO A 422 6.89 18.25 57.59
C PRO A 422 5.94 17.51 58.55
N TYR A 423 6.22 16.25 58.88
CA TYR A 423 5.38 15.42 59.74
C TYR A 423 6.20 14.69 60.81
N PRO A 424 5.61 14.39 61.97
CA PRO A 424 6.28 13.58 62.96
C PRO A 424 6.32 12.10 62.54
N TYR A 425 7.41 11.39 62.87
CA TYR A 425 7.51 9.92 62.73
C TYR A 425 6.90 9.17 63.92
N GLU A 426 6.78 9.85 65.06
CA GLU A 426 6.10 9.34 66.25
C GLU A 426 4.60 9.64 66.13
N GLN A 427 3.73 8.72 66.57
CA GLN A 427 2.27 8.91 66.57
C GLN A 427 1.85 9.94 67.62
N GLU A 428 2.09 11.21 67.36
CA GLU A 428 1.38 12.30 68.03
C GLU A 428 0.14 12.62 67.17
N GLU A 429 -1.06 12.27 67.66
CA GLU A 429 -2.32 12.74 67.08
C GLU A 429 -2.42 14.25 67.26
N VAL A 430 -1.82 15.01 66.34
CA VAL A 430 -2.01 16.46 66.24
C VAL A 430 -3.11 16.71 65.21
N GLU A 431 -4.25 17.24 65.68
CA GLU A 431 -5.36 17.71 64.84
C GLU A 431 -4.84 18.63 63.74
N ALA A 432 -5.30 18.40 62.50
CA ALA A 432 -4.77 19.04 61.29
C ALA A 432 -4.87 20.59 61.32
N GLU A 433 -5.77 21.16 62.11
CA GLU A 433 -6.03 22.60 62.22
C GLU A 433 -5.05 23.33 63.17
N THR A 434 -4.22 22.61 63.93
CA THR A 434 -3.27 23.19 64.92
C THR A 434 -1.80 22.90 64.62
N ARG A 435 -1.46 22.39 63.44
CA ARG A 435 -0.07 22.06 63.10
C ARG A 435 0.76 23.35 62.93
N PRO A 436 1.82 23.56 63.73
CA PRO A 436 2.71 24.71 63.55
C PRO A 436 3.41 24.64 62.19
N SER A 437 3.55 25.80 61.53
CA SER A 437 4.34 25.93 60.29
C SER A 437 5.82 25.74 60.63
N GLY A 438 6.39 24.60 60.24
CA GLY A 438 7.77 24.30 60.56
C GLY A 438 8.20 22.89 60.14
N ALA A 439 9.39 22.51 60.56
CA ALA A 439 9.97 21.20 60.28
C ALA A 439 10.32 20.46 61.57
N TYR A 440 9.99 19.18 61.62
CA TYR A 440 10.45 18.28 62.66
C TYR A 440 11.89 17.83 62.36
N LEU A 441 12.75 17.89 63.37
CA LEU A 441 14.18 17.58 63.25
C LEU A 441 14.46 16.26 63.93
N TYR A 442 15.21 15.41 63.22
CA TYR A 442 15.65 14.12 63.73
C TYR A 442 17.14 13.91 63.48
N THR A 443 17.82 13.28 64.43
CA THR A 443 19.08 12.61 64.13
C THR A 443 18.76 11.34 63.34
N LEU A 444 19.36 11.23 62.16
CA LEU A 444 19.29 10.06 61.30
C LEU A 444 20.63 9.32 61.36
N THR A 445 20.59 8.04 61.66
CA THR A 445 21.76 7.15 61.59
C THR A 445 21.43 5.92 60.76
N GLN A 446 22.28 5.63 59.76
CA GLN A 446 22.07 4.51 58.85
C GLN A 446 23.39 3.86 58.47
N THR A 447 23.39 2.53 58.37
CA THR A 447 24.58 1.73 58.06
C THR A 447 24.48 1.22 56.63
N PHE A 448 25.58 1.35 55.90
CA PHE A 448 25.73 0.94 54.50
C PHE A 448 26.85 -0.07 54.39
N THR A 449 26.64 -1.14 53.65
CA THR A 449 27.70 -2.05 53.21
C THR A 449 27.89 -1.88 51.71
N LEU A 450 29.14 -1.62 51.30
CA LEU A 450 29.49 -1.51 49.88
C LEU A 450 30.48 -2.59 49.48
N ASP A 451 30.30 -3.13 48.28
CA ASP A 451 31.19 -4.12 47.70
C ASP A 451 31.34 -3.86 46.19
N VAL A 452 32.42 -4.39 45.61
CA VAL A 452 32.62 -4.30 44.16
C VAL A 452 31.67 -5.29 43.47
N GLY A 453 30.72 -4.75 42.71
CA GLY A 453 29.75 -5.54 41.96
C GLY A 453 30.41 -6.35 40.83
N LYS A 454 29.65 -7.26 40.21
CA LYS A 454 30.15 -8.12 39.10
C LYS A 454 30.69 -7.35 37.90
N LYS A 455 30.33 -6.07 37.78
CA LYS A 455 30.69 -5.19 36.67
C LYS A 455 31.91 -4.30 36.99
N GLY A 456 32.50 -4.41 38.20
CA GLY A 456 33.80 -3.81 38.53
C GLY A 456 33.76 -2.46 39.27
N TRP A 457 32.58 -1.93 39.61
CA TRP A 457 32.41 -0.71 40.40
C TRP A 457 31.78 -1.01 41.76
N TYR A 458 31.90 -0.07 42.71
CA TYR A 458 31.27 -0.18 44.03
C TYR A 458 29.74 0.00 43.93
N GLU A 459 29.01 -0.87 44.63
CA GLU A 459 27.55 -0.81 44.78
C GLU A 459 27.20 -0.98 46.28
N ILE A 460 26.12 -0.33 46.75
CA ILE A 460 25.57 -0.58 48.08
C ILE A 460 24.88 -1.95 48.06
N THR A 461 25.49 -2.93 48.72
CA THR A 461 25.01 -4.31 48.78
C THR A 461 24.09 -4.58 49.96
N SER A 462 24.10 -3.70 50.96
CA SER A 462 23.15 -3.72 52.07
C SER A 462 22.97 -2.31 52.66
N ILE A 463 21.77 -2.00 53.10
CA ILE A 463 21.42 -0.76 53.78
C ILE A 463 20.50 -1.11 54.96
N SER A 464 20.81 -0.62 56.16
CA SER A 464 19.96 -0.83 57.32
C SER A 464 18.72 0.06 57.27
N SER A 465 17.66 -0.30 58.00
CA SER A 465 16.57 0.64 58.26
C SER A 465 17.10 1.87 59.01
N PRO A 466 16.65 3.08 58.64
CA PRO A 466 17.11 4.30 59.28
C PRO A 466 16.73 4.30 60.76
N ARG A 467 17.69 4.62 61.64
CA ARG A 467 17.42 4.93 63.04
C ARG A 467 17.21 6.43 63.15
N ILE A 468 16.02 6.82 63.61
CA ILE A 468 15.56 8.20 63.62
C ILE A 468 15.24 8.55 65.08
N THR A 469 15.78 9.64 65.61
CA THR A 469 15.52 10.11 66.99
C THR A 469 15.21 11.60 66.97
N ARG A 470 14.07 12.01 67.53
CA ARG A 470 13.63 13.42 67.52
C ARG A 470 14.58 14.28 68.33
N ILE A 471 15.03 15.39 67.75
CA ILE A 471 15.91 16.36 68.41
C ILE A 471 15.26 17.74 68.58
N GLY A 472 14.20 18.04 67.83
CA GLY A 472 13.49 19.30 68.00
C GLY A 472 12.44 19.58 66.94
N PHE A 473 11.96 20.82 66.96
CA PHE A 473 11.08 21.41 65.96
C PHE A 473 11.61 22.80 65.59
N LEU A 474 11.67 23.09 64.30
CA LEU A 474 12.10 24.37 63.76
C LEU A 474 10.86 25.08 63.23
N GLU A 475 10.48 26.17 63.88
CA GLU A 475 9.44 27.05 63.37
C GLU A 475 9.96 27.80 62.14
N ILE A 476 9.14 27.84 61.08
CA ILE A 476 9.52 28.43 59.80
C ILE A 476 8.47 29.46 59.42
N GLU A 477 8.94 30.69 59.26
CA GLU A 477 8.11 31.80 58.79
C GLU A 477 7.57 31.52 57.39
N SER A 478 6.27 31.75 57.20
CA SER A 478 5.58 31.55 55.93
C SER A 478 5.08 32.86 55.34
N ILE A 479 5.29 33.07 54.04
CA ILE A 479 4.74 34.21 53.29
C ILE A 479 3.47 33.82 52.52
N PRO A 480 2.41 34.65 52.52
CA PRO A 480 1.17 34.37 51.80
C PRO A 480 1.39 34.23 50.29
N ARG A 481 0.69 33.27 49.67
CA ARG A 481 0.87 32.91 48.26
C ARG A 481 0.54 34.04 47.24
N LEU A 482 -0.22 35.06 47.64
CA LEU A 482 -0.77 36.08 46.73
C LEU A 482 0.22 37.19 46.30
N GLU A 483 1.42 37.29 46.90
CA GLU A 483 2.34 38.41 46.62
C GLU A 483 3.35 38.19 45.48
N GLN A 484 3.42 37.02 44.83
CA GLN A 484 4.44 36.74 43.80
C GLN A 484 3.99 35.97 42.55
N THR A 485 2.71 36.03 42.16
CA THR A 485 2.29 35.47 40.85
C THR A 485 2.12 36.59 39.83
N PRO A 486 2.95 36.71 38.77
CA PRO A 486 2.62 37.57 37.63
C PRO A 486 1.32 37.06 37.00
N PRO A 487 0.41 37.93 36.54
CA PRO A 487 -0.81 37.46 35.88
C PRO A 487 -0.45 36.64 34.63
N PRO A 488 -1.24 35.59 34.30
CA PRO A 488 -0.96 34.74 33.16
C PRO A 488 -0.90 35.59 31.87
N ALA A 489 0.19 35.45 31.13
CA ALA A 489 0.34 36.07 29.82
C ALA A 489 -0.77 35.57 28.88
N ARG A 490 -1.50 36.51 28.27
CA ARG A 490 -2.49 36.22 27.22
C ARG A 490 -1.82 36.02 25.88
#